data_AF-A0A6N7IK12-F1
#
_entry.id   AF-A0A6N7IK12-F1
#
_cell.length_a   1.000
_cell.length_b   1.000
_cell.length_c   1.000
_cell.angle_alpha   90.00
_cell.angle_beta   90.00
_cell.angle_gamma   90.00
#
_symmetry.space_group_name_H-M   'P 1'
#
loop_
_entity.id
_entity.type
_entity.pdbx_description
1 polymer ?
#
loop_
_entity_poly.entity_id
_entity_poly.type
_entity_poly.pdbx_seq_one_letter_code
_entity_poly.pdbx_strand_id
1 'polypeptide(L)'
;MGNQPPRTHEGWTEDPRYSVSNREFVITAAFFVVYTVVTIGVAWLLGGGKDADEIGIVWGFPAWFFWSTLVLGAAFCVVPYFIVRYLFTDMSLEADPEELEDEGAAR
;
A
#
# COMPACT_ATOMS: atom_id res chain seq x y z
N MET A 1 11.47 -12.06 -12.17
CA MET A 1 12.32 -11.59 -11.06
C MET A 1 12.52 -12.76 -10.12
N GLY A 2 13.76 -13.22 -9.96
CA GLY A 2 14.06 -14.49 -9.28
C GLY A 2 13.79 -14.43 -7.78
N ASN A 3 13.23 -15.52 -7.25
CA ASN A 3 13.14 -15.77 -5.81
C ASN A 3 14.54 -15.66 -5.23
N GLN A 4 14.71 -14.78 -4.24
CA GLN A 4 15.91 -14.82 -3.42
C GLN A 4 15.89 -16.14 -2.64
N PRO A 5 17.05 -16.79 -2.45
CA PRO A 5 17.10 -18.01 -1.64
C PRO A 5 16.57 -17.74 -0.22
N PRO A 6 15.95 -18.74 0.43
CA PRO A 6 15.44 -18.61 1.79
C PRO A 6 16.53 -18.08 2.73
N ARG A 7 16.18 -17.14 3.62
CA ARG A 7 17.13 -16.70 4.65
C ARG A 7 17.14 -17.72 5.77
N THR A 8 18.28 -18.36 5.98
CA THR A 8 18.48 -19.31 7.08
C THR A 8 19.03 -18.57 8.29
N HIS A 9 18.35 -18.69 9.42
CA HIS A 9 18.83 -18.28 10.73
C HIS A 9 19.20 -19.54 11.53
N GLU A 10 20.03 -19.41 12.57
CA GLU A 10 20.39 -20.57 13.40
C GLU A 10 19.13 -21.19 14.02
N GLY A 11 18.74 -22.36 13.52
CA GLY A 11 17.58 -23.12 13.98
C GLY A 11 16.26 -22.93 13.21
N TRP A 12 16.18 -22.07 12.19
CA TRP A 12 14.95 -21.90 11.38
C TRP A 12 15.19 -21.30 9.99
N THR A 13 14.35 -21.67 9.01
CA THR A 13 14.40 -21.20 7.61
C THR A 13 13.19 -20.30 7.33
N GLU A 14 13.43 -19.07 6.86
CA GLU A 14 12.36 -18.12 6.54
C GLU A 14 11.66 -18.46 5.22
N ASP A 15 10.32 -18.51 5.25
CA ASP A 15 9.50 -18.67 4.04
C ASP A 15 9.87 -17.55 3.03
N PRO A 16 10.31 -17.89 1.80
CA PRO A 16 10.65 -16.92 0.77
C PRO A 16 9.55 -15.87 0.48
N ARG A 17 8.28 -16.19 0.78
CA ARG A 17 7.13 -15.29 0.63
C ARG A 17 7.25 -14.02 1.47
N TYR A 18 7.95 -14.07 2.62
CA TYR A 18 8.20 -12.88 3.45
C TYR A 18 9.05 -11.83 2.73
N SER A 19 10.04 -12.26 1.95
CA SER A 19 10.90 -11.33 1.19
C SER A 19 10.11 -10.55 0.13
N VAL A 20 9.13 -11.21 -0.51
CA VAL A 20 8.22 -10.61 -1.49
C VAL A 20 7.26 -9.66 -0.79
N SER A 21 6.66 -10.10 0.32
CA SER A 21 5.72 -9.32 1.12
C SER A 21 6.35 -8.03 1.66
N ASN A 22 7.62 -8.10 2.10
CA ASN A 22 8.34 -6.92 2.58
C ASN A 22 8.57 -5.89 1.48
N ARG A 23 8.85 -6.33 0.24
CA ARG A 23 8.98 -5.42 -0.91
C ARG A 23 7.65 -4.76 -1.25
N GLU A 24 6.56 -5.52 -1.25
CA GLU A 24 5.21 -5.02 -1.54
C GLU A 24 4.70 -4.07 -0.46
N PHE A 25 5.05 -4.34 0.80
CA PHE A 25 4.82 -3.42 1.92
C PHE A 25 5.49 -2.07 1.69
N VAL A 26 6.77 -2.05 1.30
CA VAL A 26 7.49 -0.78 1.03
C VAL A 26 6.82 0.01 -0.10
N ILE A 27 6.37 -0.67 -1.17
CA ILE A 27 5.62 -0.02 -2.27
C ILE A 27 4.33 0.60 -1.73
N THR A 28 3.58 -0.13 -0.92
CA THR A 28 2.30 0.32 -0.35
C THR A 28 2.51 1.46 0.66
N ALA A 29 3.55 1.38 1.48
CA ALA A 29 3.91 2.43 2.43
C ALA A 29 4.31 3.71 1.72
N ALA A 30 5.12 3.62 0.66
CA ALA A 30 5.47 4.78 -0.17
C ALA A 30 4.24 5.40 -0.82
N PHE A 31 3.32 4.59 -1.36
CA PHE A 31 2.05 5.05 -1.90
C PHE A 31 1.21 5.80 -0.85
N PHE A 32 1.09 5.26 0.36
CA PHE A 32 0.37 5.89 1.47
C PHE A 32 0.98 7.24 1.87
N VAL A 33 2.31 7.33 1.94
CA VAL A 33 3.00 8.59 2.25
C VAL A 33 2.74 9.63 1.15
N VAL A 34 2.83 9.25 -0.12
CA VAL A 34 2.54 10.14 -1.26
C VAL A 34 1.09 10.62 -1.20
N TYR A 35 0.13 9.71 -1.01
CA TYR A 35 -1.28 10.07 -0.87
C TYR A 35 -1.49 11.09 0.27
N THR A 36 -0.88 10.84 1.42
CA THR A 36 -1.02 11.70 2.60
C THR A 36 -0.44 13.09 2.35
N VAL A 37 0.78 13.17 1.81
CA VAL A 37 1.45 14.44 1.52
C VAL A 37 0.68 15.25 0.47
N VAL A 38 0.25 14.62 -0.62
CA VAL A 38 -0.50 15.32 -1.68
C VAL A 38 -1.87 15.79 -1.15
N THR A 39 -2.58 14.95 -0.39
CA THR A 39 -3.88 15.31 0.20
C THR A 39 -3.75 16.50 1.13
N ILE A 40 -2.81 16.45 2.08
CA ILE A 40 -2.57 17.56 3.01
C ILE A 40 -2.11 18.81 2.25
N GLY A 41 -1.21 18.66 1.28
CA GLY A 41 -0.70 19.77 0.47
C GLY A 41 -1.80 20.49 -0.30
N VAL A 42 -2.71 19.74 -0.95
CA VAL A 42 -3.84 20.32 -1.70
C VAL A 42 -4.84 20.98 -0.75
N ALA A 43 -5.15 20.34 0.39
CA ALA A 43 -6.05 20.92 1.40
C ALA A 43 -5.50 22.25 1.93
N TRP A 44 -4.21 22.29 2.26
CA TRP A 44 -3.55 23.48 2.78
C TRP A 44 -3.40 24.58 1.72
N LEU A 45 -3.14 24.23 0.46
CA LEU A 45 -3.10 25.20 -0.63
C LEU A 45 -4.47 25.89 -0.86
N LEU A 46 -5.56 25.12 -0.73
CA LEU A 46 -6.90 25.62 -1.01
C LEU A 46 -7.54 26.32 0.18
N GLY A 47 -7.30 25.85 1.41
CA GLY A 47 -7.95 26.36 2.63
C GLY A 47 -7.01 26.92 3.69
N GLY A 48 -5.69 26.73 3.57
CA GLY A 48 -4.73 27.17 4.57
C GLY A 48 -4.70 28.69 4.70
N GLY A 49 -4.89 29.17 5.94
CA GLY A 49 -4.86 30.60 6.27
C GLY A 49 -6.05 31.42 5.78
N LYS A 50 -7.10 30.77 5.24
CA LYS A 50 -8.34 31.43 4.83
C LYS A 50 -9.40 31.34 5.92
N ASP A 51 -10.19 32.40 6.06
CA ASP A 51 -11.39 32.38 6.91
C ASP A 51 -12.55 31.64 6.22
N ALA A 52 -13.57 31.28 7.00
CA ALA A 52 -14.64 30.39 6.53
C ALA A 52 -15.47 30.98 5.37
N ASP A 53 -15.60 32.30 5.32
CA ASP A 53 -16.30 33.07 4.29
C ASP A 53 -15.50 33.19 2.97
N GLU A 54 -14.18 33.05 3.03
CA GLU A 54 -13.29 33.07 1.87
C GLU A 54 -13.14 31.69 1.20
N ILE A 55 -13.57 30.62 1.89
CA ILE A 55 -13.51 29.26 1.36
C ILE A 55 -14.66 29.02 0.40
N GLY A 56 -14.32 28.82 -0.87
CA GLY A 56 -15.31 28.43 -1.89
C GLY A 56 -16.02 27.13 -1.53
N ILE A 57 -17.30 27.02 -1.94
CA ILE A 57 -18.11 25.82 -1.73
C ILE A 57 -18.33 25.11 -3.07
N VAL A 58 -18.04 23.81 -3.11
CA VAL A 58 -18.29 22.93 -4.25
C VAL A 58 -19.25 21.84 -3.80
N TRP A 59 -20.44 21.80 -4.41
CA TRP A 59 -21.45 20.77 -4.15
C TRP A 59 -21.83 20.63 -2.67
N GLY A 60 -21.83 21.75 -1.93
CA GLY A 60 -22.13 21.77 -0.50
C GLY A 60 -20.94 21.49 0.42
N PHE A 61 -19.75 21.27 -0.14
CA PHE A 61 -18.53 21.03 0.63
C PHE A 61 -17.53 22.19 0.48
N PRO A 62 -16.72 22.48 1.51
CA PRO A 62 -15.54 23.33 1.36
C PRO A 62 -14.66 22.86 0.21
N ALA A 63 -14.21 23.78 -0.65
CA ALA A 63 -13.44 23.45 -1.85
C ALA A 63 -12.16 22.67 -1.50
N TRP A 64 -11.49 23.04 -0.41
CA TRP A 64 -10.31 22.31 0.07
C TRP A 64 -10.63 20.85 0.38
N PHE A 65 -11.79 20.54 0.95
CA PHE A 65 -12.21 19.17 1.26
C PHE A 65 -12.62 18.42 -0.01
N PHE A 66 -13.44 19.04 -0.86
CA PHE A 66 -13.93 18.43 -2.09
C PHE A 66 -12.78 17.97 -2.99
N TRP A 67 -11.82 18.86 -3.25
CA TRP A 67 -10.69 18.55 -4.14
C TRP A 67 -9.65 17.65 -3.49
N SER A 68 -9.25 17.91 -2.24
CA SER A 68 -8.19 17.13 -1.58
C SER A 68 -8.63 15.74 -1.16
N THR A 69 -9.90 15.55 -0.78
CA THR A 69 -10.36 14.30 -0.17
C THR A 69 -11.24 13.51 -1.14
N LEU A 70 -12.28 14.13 -1.71
CA LEU A 70 -13.22 13.38 -2.55
C LEU A 70 -12.63 13.09 -3.93
N VAL A 71 -12.14 14.11 -4.63
CA VAL A 71 -11.61 13.94 -5.99
C VAL A 71 -10.28 13.19 -5.96
N LEU A 72 -9.33 13.67 -5.15
CA LEU A 72 -8.03 13.01 -5.05
C LEU A 72 -8.16 11.61 -4.45
N GLY A 73 -8.96 11.41 -3.41
CA GLY A 73 -9.21 10.09 -2.83
C GLY A 73 -9.77 9.11 -3.87
N ALA A 74 -10.78 9.52 -4.64
CA ALA A 74 -11.32 8.70 -5.72
C ALA A 74 -10.27 8.38 -6.80
N ALA A 75 -9.45 9.35 -7.20
CA ALA A 75 -8.35 9.11 -8.13
C ALA A 75 -7.32 8.11 -7.57
N PHE A 76 -7.00 8.24 -6.28
CA PHE A 76 -6.09 7.34 -5.57
C PHE A 76 -6.70 5.96 -5.29
N CYS A 77 -8.00 5.71 -5.48
CA CYS A 77 -8.54 4.35 -5.49
C CYS A 77 -8.15 3.56 -6.75
N VAL A 78 -7.89 4.25 -7.87
CA VAL A 78 -7.53 3.60 -9.14
C VAL A 78 -6.05 3.18 -9.16
N VAL A 79 -5.18 3.91 -8.47
CA VAL A 79 -3.74 3.63 -8.47
C VAL A 79 -3.38 2.26 -7.84
N PRO A 80 -3.94 1.85 -6.68
CA PRO A 80 -3.72 0.53 -6.10
C PRO A 80 -4.07 -0.62 -7.02
N TYR A 81 -5.11 -0.46 -7.85
CA TYR A 81 -5.44 -1.47 -8.86
C TYR A 81 -4.26 -1.75 -9.78
N PHE A 82 -3.59 -0.69 -10.28
CA PHE A 82 -2.41 -0.85 -11.11
C PHE A 82 -1.18 -1.35 -10.35
N ILE A 83 -1.00 -0.93 -9.10
CA ILE A 83 0.07 -1.44 -8.23
C ILE A 83 -0.07 -2.95 -8.07
N VAL A 84 -1.25 -3.44 -7.68
CA VAL A 84 -1.50 -4.87 -7.52
C VAL A 84 -1.37 -5.61 -8.86
N ARG A 85 -1.94 -5.05 -9.94
CA ARG A 85 -1.97 -5.73 -11.23
C ARG A 85 -0.59 -5.91 -11.88
N TYR A 86 0.33 -4.99 -11.65
CA TYR A 86 1.61 -4.92 -12.37
C TYR A 86 2.85 -5.02 -11.48
N LEU A 87 2.78 -4.64 -10.20
CA LEU A 87 3.94 -4.64 -9.30
C LEU A 87 3.92 -5.79 -8.30
N PHE A 88 2.74 -6.30 -7.94
CA PHE A 88 2.63 -7.39 -6.98
C PHE A 88 2.83 -8.75 -7.65
N THR A 89 3.35 -9.69 -6.88
CA THR A 89 3.63 -11.04 -7.33
C THR A 89 2.50 -11.95 -6.88
N ASP A 90 1.88 -12.64 -7.83
CA ASP A 90 0.90 -13.68 -7.53
C ASP A 90 1.62 -14.89 -6.91
N MET A 91 1.16 -15.34 -5.75
CA MET A 91 1.75 -16.45 -5.02
C MET A 91 0.69 -17.29 -4.34
N SER A 92 0.93 -18.61 -4.30
CA SER A 92 0.07 -19.53 -3.56
C SER A 92 0.19 -19.28 -2.06
N LEU A 93 -0.94 -19.35 -1.37
CA LEU A 93 -1.02 -19.31 0.09
C LEU A 93 -1.07 -20.71 0.71
N GLU A 94 -1.13 -21.76 -0.11
CA GLU A 94 -1.09 -23.14 0.36
C GLU A 94 0.31 -23.49 0.90
N ALA A 95 0.36 -24.38 1.89
CA ALA A 95 1.62 -24.91 2.39
C ALA A 95 2.34 -25.69 1.29
N ASP A 96 3.66 -25.59 1.23
CA ASP A 96 4.44 -26.38 0.29
C ASP A 96 4.32 -27.86 0.66
N PRO A 97 3.94 -28.77 -0.26
CA PRO A 97 3.88 -30.20 0.02
C PRO A 97 5.19 -30.75 0.62
N GLU A 98 6.33 -30.21 0.20
CA GLU A 98 7.65 -30.60 0.72
C GLU A 98 7.85 -30.17 2.19
N GLU A 99 7.35 -28.99 2.60
CA GLU A 99 7.36 -28.58 4.01
C GLU A 99 6.45 -29.45 4.89
N LEU A 100 5.30 -29.87 4.36
CA LEU A 100 4.36 -30.75 5.09
C LEU A 100 4.94 -32.15 5.31
N GLU A 101 5.72 -32.66 4.36
CA GLU A 101 6.40 -33.96 4.48
C GLU A 101 7.53 -33.91 5.53
N ASP A 102 8.32 -32.84 5.57
CA ASP A 102 9.38 -32.65 6.57
C ASP A 102 8.82 -32.44 7.99
N GLU A 103 7.73 -31.68 8.16
CA GLU A 103 7.04 -31.57 9.46
C GLU A 103 6.41 -32.90 9.91
N GLY A 104 5.92 -33.70 8.97
CA GLY A 104 5.37 -35.04 9.23
C GLY A 104 6.44 -36.06 9.59
N ALA A 105 7.64 -35.96 9.00
CA ALA A 105 8.79 -36.82 9.30
C ALA A 105 9.51 -36.43 10.60
N ALA A 106 9.35 -35.19 11.07
CA ALA A 106 9.90 -34.71 12.34
C ALA A 106 9.02 -35.02 13.58
N ARG A 107 7.84 -35.62 13.40
CA ARG A 107 6.92 -36.07 14.48
C ARG A 107 7.01 -37.58 14.71
#